data_AF-A0A8X8CC18-F1
#
_entry.id   AF-A0A8X8CC18-F1
#
_cell.length_a   1.000
_cell.length_b   1.000
_cell.length_c   1.000
_cell.angle_alpha   90.00
_cell.angle_beta   90.00
_cell.angle_gamma   90.00
#
_symmetry.space_group_name_H-M   'P 1'
#
loop_
_entity.id
_entity.type
_entity.pdbx_description
1 polymer ?
#
loop_
_entity_poly.entity_id
_entity_poly.type
_entity_poly.pdbx_seq_one_letter_code
_entity_poly.pdbx_strand_id
1 'polypeptide(L)'
;MGSKWVLERYKGFSKFFFCCNDVSRLQPIRSLCTVVQLFPPSKRKVVQVLEFIAEQEGIELPYPLAEKIADKSKNNLRQAIRSFEASWHGSYPFTEDQEILTVWEDDIANIAKDMVAVQSPKQLYIIRGKLQNLIEHDVSPDFFSESLLGELKKHLDEPFQLQLDGLHKDYNV
;
A
#
# COMPACT_ATOMS: atom_id res chain seq x y z
N MET A 1 25.57 -9.86 17.66
CA MET A 1 25.51 -11.31 17.34
C MET A 1 24.67 -11.45 16.08
N GLY A 2 25.24 -11.94 14.98
CA GLY A 2 24.60 -11.84 13.64
C GLY A 2 23.55 -12.91 13.38
N SER A 3 22.51 -12.57 12.62
CA SER A 3 21.45 -13.48 12.16
C SER A 3 21.99 -14.73 11.44
N LYS A 4 23.11 -14.60 10.71
CA LYS A 4 23.83 -15.73 10.09
C LYS A 4 24.27 -16.80 11.10
N TRP A 5 24.85 -16.38 12.22
CA TRP A 5 25.35 -17.30 13.26
C TRP A 5 24.22 -18.13 13.87
N VAL A 6 23.05 -17.51 14.09
CA VAL A 6 21.86 -18.21 14.59
C VAL A 6 21.41 -19.29 13.61
N LEU A 7 21.33 -18.96 12.31
CA LEU A 7 20.93 -19.91 11.28
C LEU A 7 21.89 -21.11 11.17
N GLU A 8 23.19 -20.86 11.25
CA GLU A 8 24.21 -21.93 11.23
C GLU A 8 24.12 -22.80 12.49
N ARG A 9 23.91 -22.21 13.66
CA ARG A 9 23.87 -22.92 14.95
C ARG A 9 22.67 -23.87 15.10
N TYR A 10 21.53 -23.52 14.50
CA TYR A 10 20.28 -24.29 14.57
C TYR A 10 19.98 -25.09 13.29
N LYS A 11 20.94 -25.19 12.36
CA LYS A 11 20.81 -25.96 11.13
C LYS A 11 20.50 -27.42 11.46
N GLY A 12 19.38 -27.93 10.92
CA GLY A 12 18.92 -29.32 11.13
C GLY A 12 17.94 -29.52 12.29
N PHE A 13 17.81 -28.54 13.19
CA PHE A 13 16.85 -28.59 14.31
C PHE A 13 15.63 -27.70 14.07
N SER A 14 15.79 -26.61 13.31
CA SER A 14 14.74 -25.63 13.03
C SER A 14 14.71 -25.21 11.56
N LYS A 15 13.52 -24.83 11.07
CA LYS A 15 13.34 -24.17 9.77
C LYS A 15 12.96 -22.71 9.99
N PHE A 16 13.61 -21.80 9.27
CA PHE A 16 13.35 -20.36 9.35
C PHE A 16 12.75 -19.87 8.03
N PHE A 17 11.72 -19.03 8.12
CA PHE A 17 11.09 -18.37 6.99
C PHE A 17 11.26 -16.86 7.16
N PHE A 18 11.88 -16.23 6.16
CA PHE A 18 12.07 -14.78 6.11
C PHE A 18 11.17 -14.23 5.01
N CYS A 19 10.38 -13.21 5.34
CA CYS A 19 9.56 -12.47 4.38
C CYS A 19 10.08 -11.03 4.30
N CYS A 20 10.40 -10.57 3.09
CA CYS A 20 10.88 -9.20 2.85
C CYS A 20 10.53 -8.76 1.44
N ASN A 21 10.37 -7.44 1.26
CA ASN A 21 10.18 -6.84 -0.06
C ASN A 21 11.51 -6.60 -0.79
N ASP A 22 12.62 -6.40 -0.05
CA ASP A 22 13.94 -6.15 -0.60
C ASP A 22 14.94 -7.27 -0.24
N VAL A 23 15.41 -7.99 -1.27
CA VAL A 23 16.37 -9.09 -1.17
C VAL A 23 17.78 -8.59 -0.79
N SER A 24 18.08 -7.30 -0.97
CA SER A 24 19.35 -6.69 -0.53
C SER A 24 19.56 -6.85 0.98
N ARG A 25 18.47 -6.77 1.76
CA ARG A 25 18.50 -6.93 3.22
C ARG A 25 18.81 -8.36 3.66
N LEU A 26 18.63 -9.34 2.76
CA LEU A 26 18.90 -10.75 3.01
C LEU A 26 20.29 -11.20 2.55
N GLN A 27 21.10 -10.35 1.91
CA GLN A 27 22.44 -10.75 1.43
C GLN A 27 23.30 -11.47 2.49
N PRO A 28 23.32 -11.07 3.78
CA PRO A 28 24.14 -11.74 4.79
C PRO A 28 23.79 -13.22 5.05
N ILE A 29 22.54 -13.61 4.77
CA ILE A 29 22.02 -14.95 5.03
C ILE A 29 21.61 -15.69 3.74
N ARG A 30 21.74 -15.04 2.58
CA ARG A 30 21.29 -15.55 1.28
C ARG A 30 21.90 -16.91 0.93
N SER A 31 23.15 -17.17 1.30
CA SER A 31 23.82 -18.46 1.03
C SER A 31 23.28 -19.61 1.87
N LEU A 32 22.53 -19.33 2.95
CA LEU A 32 21.97 -20.32 3.86
C LEU A 32 20.48 -20.58 3.60
N CYS A 33 19.84 -19.79 2.74
CA CYS A 33 18.40 -19.82 2.51
C CYS A 33 18.06 -20.17 1.06
N THR A 34 16.92 -20.83 0.87
CA THR A 34 16.30 -20.91 -0.46
C THR A 34 15.49 -19.64 -0.68
N VAL A 35 15.78 -18.92 -1.77
CA VAL A 35 15.07 -17.69 -2.11
C VAL A 35 13.90 -18.03 -3.03
N VAL A 36 12.68 -17.74 -2.57
CA VAL A 36 11.46 -17.82 -3.38
C VAL A 36 11.03 -16.39 -3.69
N GLN A 37 11.07 -16.03 -4.98
CA GLN A 37 10.62 -14.71 -5.42
C GLN A 37 9.13 -14.74 -5.71
N LEU A 38 8.39 -13.83 -5.06
CA LEU A 38 6.96 -13.63 -5.31
C LEU A 38 6.80 -12.45 -6.27
N PHE A 39 6.10 -12.68 -7.37
CA PHE A 39 5.76 -11.63 -8.33
C PHE A 39 4.33 -11.16 -8.09
N PRO A 40 4.02 -9.88 -8.38
CA PRO A 40 2.65 -9.39 -8.36
C PRO A 40 1.74 -10.27 -9.25
N PRO A 41 0.49 -10.52 -8.83
CA PRO A 41 -0.48 -11.21 -9.68
C PRO A 41 -0.73 -10.45 -10.98
N SER A 42 -1.09 -11.14 -12.05
CA SER A 42 -1.57 -10.45 -13.24
C SER A 42 -2.94 -9.84 -12.99
N LYS A 43 -3.30 -8.77 -13.71
CA LYS A 43 -4.63 -8.17 -13.70
C LYS A 43 -5.76 -9.20 -13.77
N ARG A 44 -5.65 -10.19 -14.68
CA ARG A 44 -6.63 -11.29 -14.80
C ARG A 44 -6.77 -12.10 -13.52
N LYS A 45 -5.67 -12.39 -12.82
CA LYS A 45 -5.72 -13.10 -11.53
C LYS A 45 -6.35 -12.24 -10.44
N VAL A 46 -6.11 -10.92 -10.44
CA VAL A 46 -6.76 -10.00 -9.49
C VAL A 46 -8.27 -10.02 -9.69
N VAL A 47 -8.75 -9.90 -10.94
CA VAL A 47 -10.19 -10.00 -11.26
C VAL A 47 -10.77 -11.33 -10.79
N GLN A 48 -10.10 -12.45 -11.08
CA GLN A 48 -10.55 -13.78 -10.62
C GLN A 48 -10.68 -13.89 -9.10
N VAL A 49 -9.78 -13.25 -8.34
CA VAL A 49 -9.88 -13.22 -6.87
C VAL A 49 -11.06 -12.34 -6.43
N LEU A 50 -11.31 -11.21 -7.08
CA LEU A 50 -12.45 -10.35 -6.76
C LEU A 50 -13.78 -11.04 -7.05
N GLU A 51 -13.90 -11.70 -8.20
CA GLU A 51 -15.08 -12.51 -8.57
C GLU A 51 -15.30 -13.64 -7.58
N PHE A 52 -14.24 -14.34 -7.18
CA PHE A 52 -14.30 -15.38 -6.16
C PHE A 52 -14.81 -14.85 -4.83
N ILE A 53 -14.29 -13.71 -4.34
CA ILE A 53 -14.75 -13.10 -3.09
C ILE A 53 -16.22 -12.70 -3.21
N ALA A 54 -16.61 -12.07 -4.33
CA ALA A 54 -17.99 -11.66 -4.57
C ALA A 54 -18.95 -12.85 -4.55
N GLU A 55 -18.58 -13.98 -5.17
CA GLU A 55 -19.36 -15.22 -5.14
C GLU A 55 -19.50 -15.77 -3.71
N GLN A 56 -18.41 -15.82 -2.93
CA GLN A 56 -18.45 -16.32 -1.55
C GLN A 56 -19.30 -15.44 -0.61
N GLU A 57 -19.32 -14.12 -0.84
CA GLU A 57 -20.07 -13.15 -0.05
C GLU A 57 -21.50 -12.91 -0.59
N GLY A 58 -21.89 -13.56 -1.69
CA GLY A 58 -23.20 -13.38 -2.32
C GLY A 58 -23.42 -11.98 -2.90
N ILE A 59 -22.35 -11.33 -3.36
CA ILE A 59 -22.34 -9.98 -3.92
C ILE A 59 -22.34 -10.07 -5.45
N GLU A 60 -23.28 -9.40 -6.11
CA GLU A 60 -23.29 -9.29 -7.57
C GLU A 60 -22.24 -8.26 -8.03
N LEU A 61 -21.04 -8.71 -8.40
CA LEU A 61 -19.95 -7.85 -8.90
C LEU A 61 -19.91 -7.84 -10.44
N PRO A 62 -20.22 -6.71 -11.12
CA PRO A 62 -20.07 -6.60 -12.57
C PRO A 62 -18.60 -6.74 -12.99
N TYR A 63 -18.35 -7.52 -14.05
CA TYR A 63 -17.00 -7.69 -14.61
C TYR A 63 -16.30 -6.36 -14.96
N PRO A 64 -16.96 -5.36 -15.58
CA PRO A 64 -16.32 -4.07 -15.86
C PRO A 64 -15.83 -3.35 -14.59
N LEU A 65 -16.56 -3.46 -13.49
CA LEU A 65 -16.18 -2.88 -12.21
C LEU A 65 -14.99 -3.62 -11.59
N ALA A 66 -15.00 -4.96 -11.63
CA ALA A 66 -13.87 -5.78 -11.19
C ALA A 66 -12.59 -5.45 -11.97
N GLU A 67 -12.72 -5.26 -13.29
CA GLU A 67 -11.61 -4.88 -14.16
C GLU A 67 -11.05 -3.50 -13.79
N LYS A 68 -11.93 -2.52 -13.57
CA LYS A 68 -11.59 -1.15 -13.17
C LYS A 68 -10.87 -1.14 -11.80
N ILE A 69 -11.30 -1.99 -10.85
CA ILE A 69 -10.64 -2.15 -9.54
C ILE A 69 -9.24 -2.77 -9.72
N ALA A 70 -9.12 -3.79 -10.58
CA ALA A 70 -7.84 -4.41 -10.87
C ALA A 70 -6.85 -3.41 -11.53
N ASP A 71 -7.33 -2.52 -12.41
CA ASP A 71 -6.51 -1.47 -13.01
C ASP A 71 -6.03 -0.44 -12.00
N LYS A 72 -6.94 0.11 -11.18
CA LYS A 72 -6.57 1.08 -10.14
C LYS A 72 -5.61 0.51 -9.10
N SER A 73 -5.71 -0.78 -8.81
CA SER A 73 -4.88 -1.43 -7.80
C SER A 73 -3.43 -1.71 -8.23
N LYS A 74 -3.05 -1.46 -9.49
CA LYS A 74 -1.67 -1.65 -9.99
C LYS A 74 -1.09 -3.04 -9.65
N ASN A 75 -1.90 -4.09 -9.77
CA ASN A 75 -1.56 -5.48 -9.41
C ASN A 75 -1.32 -5.73 -7.89
N ASN A 76 -1.69 -4.79 -7.02
CA ASN A 76 -1.67 -4.99 -5.56
C ASN A 76 -3.00 -5.61 -5.10
N LEU A 77 -2.96 -6.91 -4.79
CA LEU A 77 -4.17 -7.65 -4.41
C LEU A 77 -4.83 -7.10 -3.14
N ARG A 78 -4.06 -6.65 -2.14
CA ARG A 78 -4.61 -6.04 -0.93
C ARG A 78 -5.39 -4.77 -1.27
N GLN A 79 -4.82 -3.92 -2.12
CA GLN A 79 -5.49 -2.70 -2.56
C GLN A 79 -6.78 -3.01 -3.33
N ALA A 80 -6.75 -3.98 -4.24
CA ALA A 80 -7.92 -4.40 -5.00
C ALA A 80 -9.07 -4.84 -4.08
N ILE A 81 -8.79 -5.72 -3.11
CA ILE A 81 -9.79 -6.24 -2.17
C ILE A 81 -10.37 -5.10 -1.31
N ARG A 82 -9.53 -4.20 -0.80
CA ARG A 82 -10.00 -3.07 0.01
C ARG A 82 -10.86 -2.10 -0.80
N SER A 83 -10.47 -1.80 -2.04
CA SER A 83 -11.28 -0.97 -2.93
C SER A 83 -12.63 -1.61 -3.25
N PHE A 84 -12.65 -2.93 -3.41
CA PHE A 84 -13.90 -3.68 -3.57
C PHE A 84 -14.78 -3.60 -2.31
N GLU A 85 -14.23 -3.87 -1.13
CA GLU A 85 -14.93 -3.79 0.16
C GLU A 85 -15.49 -2.38 0.43
N ALA A 86 -14.70 -1.33 0.18
CA ALA A 86 -15.14 0.05 0.35
C ALA A 86 -16.27 0.41 -0.64
N SER A 87 -16.13 0.01 -1.91
CA SER A 87 -17.15 0.26 -2.93
C SER A 87 -18.46 -0.46 -2.60
N TRP A 88 -18.37 -1.67 -2.04
CA TRP A 88 -19.53 -2.44 -1.58
C TRP A 88 -20.26 -1.72 -0.44
N HIS A 89 -19.55 -1.31 0.62
CA HIS A 89 -20.19 -0.62 1.75
C HIS A 89 -20.74 0.77 1.39
N GLY A 90 -20.09 1.48 0.47
CA GLY A 90 -20.46 2.86 0.15
C GLY A 90 -21.53 3.01 -0.93
N SER A 91 -21.68 2.02 -1.82
CA SER A 91 -22.43 2.22 -3.07
C SER A 91 -23.03 0.95 -3.67
N TYR A 92 -23.38 -0.04 -2.83
CA TYR A 92 -24.12 -1.22 -3.29
C TYR A 92 -25.64 -0.95 -3.35
N PRO A 93 -26.39 -1.47 -4.35
CA PRO A 93 -25.98 -2.35 -5.45
C PRO A 93 -25.13 -1.65 -6.51
N PHE A 94 -24.20 -2.39 -7.12
CA PHE A 94 -23.24 -1.84 -8.07
C PHE A 94 -23.88 -1.44 -9.41
N THR A 95 -23.28 -0.43 -10.03
CA THR A 95 -23.56 -0.02 -11.43
C THR A 95 -22.27 -0.08 -12.26
N GLU A 96 -22.38 -0.24 -13.58
CA GLU A 96 -21.22 -0.42 -14.46
C GLU A 96 -20.28 0.82 -14.48
N ASP A 97 -20.82 2.02 -14.37
CA ASP A 97 -20.07 3.28 -14.45
C ASP A 97 -19.61 3.83 -13.08
N GLN A 98 -19.82 3.08 -12.00
CA GLN A 98 -19.57 3.56 -10.65
C GLN A 98 -18.10 3.97 -10.43
N GLU A 99 -17.89 5.07 -9.72
CA GLU A 99 -16.57 5.43 -9.22
C GLU A 99 -16.15 4.45 -8.11
N ILE A 100 -14.92 3.95 -8.23
CA ILE A 100 -14.34 3.07 -7.20
C ILE A 100 -13.92 3.94 -6.04
N LEU A 101 -14.40 3.60 -4.85
CA LEU A 101 -14.01 4.26 -3.62
C LEU A 101 -12.60 3.80 -3.23
N THR A 102 -11.64 4.72 -3.38
CA THR A 102 -10.26 4.59 -2.91
C THR A 102 -10.12 5.46 -1.66
N VAL A 103 -10.72 5.03 -0.55
CA VAL A 103 -10.83 5.80 0.71
C VAL A 103 -9.50 6.44 1.13
N TRP A 104 -8.40 5.69 1.01
CA TRP A 104 -7.08 6.17 1.42
C TRP A 104 -6.42 7.13 0.41
N GLU A 105 -6.72 7.06 -0.89
CA GLU A 105 -6.16 8.01 -1.89
C GLU A 105 -6.72 9.41 -1.64
N ASP A 106 -8.02 9.48 -1.39
CA ASP A 106 -8.71 10.73 -1.05
C ASP A 106 -8.25 11.24 0.32
N ASP A 107 -8.05 10.37 1.32
CA ASP A 107 -7.49 10.75 2.61
C ASP A 107 -6.08 11.32 2.48
N ILE A 108 -5.20 10.72 1.68
CA ILE A 108 -3.84 11.23 1.44
C ILE A 108 -3.88 12.57 0.73
N ALA A 109 -4.71 12.73 -0.31
CA ALA A 109 -4.88 14.00 -1.00
C ALA A 109 -5.39 15.10 -0.06
N ASN A 110 -6.37 14.77 0.79
CA ASN A 110 -6.88 15.69 1.81
C ASN A 110 -5.82 16.04 2.85
N ILE A 111 -5.01 15.07 3.30
CA ILE A 111 -3.88 15.32 4.22
C ILE A 111 -2.88 16.29 3.57
N ALA A 112 -2.49 16.06 2.31
CA ALA A 112 -1.56 16.93 1.60
C ALA A 112 -2.09 18.36 1.49
N LYS A 113 -3.36 18.51 1.12
CA LYS A 113 -4.04 19.82 1.07
C LYS A 113 -4.07 20.51 2.44
N ASP A 114 -4.41 19.77 3.49
CA ASP A 114 -4.48 20.25 4.87
C ASP A 114 -3.10 20.70 5.40
N MET A 115 -2.03 20.01 5.01
CA MET A 115 -0.64 20.36 5.35
C MET A 115 -0.22 21.69 4.73
N VAL A 116 -0.56 21.91 3.45
CA VAL A 116 -0.21 23.15 2.75
C VAL A 116 -1.07 24.32 3.23
N ALA A 117 -2.36 24.08 3.47
CA ALA A 117 -3.32 25.12 3.84
C ALA A 117 -3.09 25.70 5.25
N VAL A 118 -2.76 24.87 6.25
CA VAL A 118 -2.63 25.32 7.65
C VAL A 118 -1.41 24.69 8.33
N GLN A 119 -0.43 25.51 8.67
CA GLN A 119 0.81 25.06 9.31
C GLN A 119 0.84 25.45 10.80
N SER A 120 0.01 24.77 11.60
CA SER A 120 -0.09 24.99 13.06
C SER A 120 0.15 23.71 13.86
N PRO A 121 0.58 23.79 15.14
CA PRO A 121 0.73 22.61 16.00
C PRO A 121 -0.56 21.78 16.14
N LYS A 122 -1.72 22.45 16.15
CA LYS A 122 -3.03 21.79 16.19
C LYS A 122 -3.30 21.00 14.91
N GLN A 123 -2.99 21.59 13.75
CA GLN A 123 -3.17 20.91 12.47
C GLN A 123 -2.22 19.70 12.34
N LEU A 124 -0.97 19.86 12.78
CA LEU A 124 0.00 18.75 12.80
C LEU A 124 -0.50 17.57 13.65
N TYR A 125 -1.12 17.83 14.81
CA TYR A 125 -1.72 16.79 15.64
C TYR A 125 -2.87 16.06 14.92
N ILE A 126 -3.74 16.80 14.22
CA ILE A 126 -4.84 16.23 13.44
C ILE A 126 -4.30 15.36 12.28
N ILE A 127 -3.33 15.87 11.52
CA ILE A 127 -2.69 15.14 10.43
C ILE A 127 -2.03 13.87 10.94
N ARG A 128 -1.32 13.93 12.07
CA ARG A 128 -0.74 12.74 12.70
C ARG A 128 -1.79 11.67 13.00
N GLY A 129 -2.96 12.05 13.51
CA GLY A 129 -4.07 11.12 13.73
C GLY A 129 -4.57 10.48 12.44
N LYS A 130 -4.71 11.27 11.36
CA LYS A 130 -5.09 10.75 10.04
C LYS A 130 -4.06 9.75 9.49
N LEU A 131 -2.76 10.06 9.61
CA LEU A 131 -1.69 9.14 9.21
C LEU A 131 -1.65 7.86 10.06
N GLN A 132 -1.94 7.97 11.37
CA GLN A 132 -2.07 6.81 12.25
C GLN A 132 -3.23 5.91 11.82
N ASN A 133 -4.39 6.49 11.48
CA ASN A 133 -5.51 5.72 10.92
C ASN A 133 -5.09 4.97 9.65
N LEU A 134 -4.33 5.59 8.74
CA LEU A 134 -3.84 4.90 7.54
C LEU A 134 -2.95 3.69 7.88
N ILE A 135 -2.08 3.82 8.88
CA ILE A 135 -1.22 2.73 9.36
C ILE A 135 -2.05 1.61 10.01
N GLU A 136 -3.02 1.97 10.85
CA GLU A 136 -3.94 1.02 11.50
C GLU A 136 -4.75 0.22 10.47
N HIS A 137 -5.03 0.83 9.32
CA HIS A 137 -5.69 0.20 8.18
C HIS A 137 -4.69 -0.45 7.20
N ASP A 138 -3.52 -0.89 7.67
CA ASP A 138 -2.51 -1.65 6.92
C ASP A 138 -2.05 -0.99 5.61
N VAL A 139 -2.12 0.35 5.51
CA VAL A 139 -1.48 1.07 4.42
C VAL A 139 0.02 1.12 4.70
N SER A 140 0.80 0.53 3.81
CA SER A 140 2.26 0.45 3.96
C SER A 140 2.87 1.86 4.12
N PRO A 141 3.74 2.07 5.11
CA PRO A 141 4.43 3.35 5.32
C PRO A 141 5.13 3.89 4.08
N ASP A 142 5.88 3.03 3.42
CA ASP A 142 6.59 3.39 2.18
C ASP A 142 5.60 3.85 1.10
N PHE A 143 4.48 3.14 0.98
CA PHE A 143 3.47 3.43 -0.04
C PHE A 143 2.71 4.73 0.20
N PHE A 144 2.24 5.00 1.43
CA PHE A 144 1.57 6.28 1.70
C PHE A 144 2.56 7.45 1.70
N SER A 145 3.83 7.25 2.08
CA SER A 145 4.86 8.28 2.01
C SER A 145 5.08 8.75 0.57
N GLU A 146 5.29 7.80 -0.35
CA GLU A 146 5.43 8.09 -1.79
C GLU A 146 4.17 8.76 -2.38
N SER A 147 3.00 8.30 -1.95
CA SER A 147 1.71 8.87 -2.40
C SER A 147 1.51 10.30 -1.86
N LEU A 148 1.82 10.54 -0.58
CA LEU A 148 1.73 11.85 0.05
C LEU A 148 2.70 12.84 -0.58
N LEU A 149 3.92 12.40 -0.92
CA LEU A 149 4.88 13.21 -1.67
C LEU A 149 4.34 13.62 -3.04
N GLY A 150 3.76 12.66 -3.77
CA GLY A 150 3.12 12.92 -5.05
C GLY A 150 2.03 13.98 -4.94
N GLU A 151 1.15 13.89 -3.94
CA GLU A 151 0.08 14.86 -3.71
C GLU A 151 0.60 16.23 -3.24
N LEU A 152 1.58 16.26 -2.32
CA LEU A 152 2.19 17.52 -1.87
C LEU A 152 2.83 18.30 -3.01
N LYS A 153 3.50 17.62 -3.94
CA LYS A 153 4.11 18.27 -5.12
C LYS A 153 3.08 18.98 -5.99
N LYS A 154 1.83 18.51 -6.06
CA LYS A 154 0.77 19.17 -6.84
C LYS A 154 0.38 20.54 -6.27
N HIS A 155 0.70 20.79 -5.00
CA HIS A 155 0.31 21.99 -4.26
C HIS A 155 1.50 22.93 -3.96
N LEU A 156 2.72 22.55 -4.37
CA LEU A 156 3.96 23.28 -4.07
C LEU A 156 4.67 23.73 -5.34
N ASP A 157 5.32 24.89 -5.29
CA ASP A 157 6.15 25.39 -6.39
C ASP A 157 7.42 24.54 -6.58
N GLU A 158 7.94 24.51 -7.81
CA GLU A 158 9.14 23.77 -8.23
C GLU A 158 10.34 23.81 -7.26
N PRO A 159 10.75 24.97 -6.68
CA PRO A 159 11.85 25.01 -5.71
C PRO A 159 11.55 24.23 -4.41
N PHE A 160 10.30 24.20 -3.95
CA PHE A 160 9.91 23.44 -2.76
C PHE A 160 9.79 21.95 -3.06
N GLN A 161 9.43 21.58 -4.29
CA GLN A 161 9.42 20.18 -4.71
C GLN A 161 10.82 19.55 -4.64
N LEU A 162 11.86 20.31 -5.06
CA LEU A 162 13.25 19.87 -4.98
C LEU A 162 13.73 19.69 -3.53
N GLN A 163 13.34 20.59 -2.63
CA GLN A 163 13.65 20.46 -1.20
C GLN A 163 12.96 19.24 -0.58
N LEU A 164 11.71 19.01 -0.97
CA LEU A 164 10.92 17.87 -0.52
C LEU A 164 11.53 16.54 -0.98
N ASP A 165 12.05 16.50 -2.21
CA ASP A 165 12.81 15.34 -2.73
C ASP A 165 14.13 15.10 -1.97
N GLY A 166 14.78 16.17 -1.51
CA GLY A 166 15.93 16.08 -0.61
C GLY A 166 15.56 15.45 0.73
N LEU A 167 14.53 15.98 1.38
CA LEU A 167 14.03 15.47 2.67
C LEU A 167 13.59 14.01 2.57
N HIS A 168 12.88 13.62 1.52
CA HIS A 168 12.45 12.24 1.33
C HIS A 168 13.63 11.26 1.26
N LYS A 169 14.72 11.64 0.59
CA LYS A 169 15.94 10.83 0.54
C LYS A 169 16.59 10.67 1.91
N ASP A 170 16.56 11.72 2.73
CA ASP A 170 17.13 11.69 4.08
C ASP A 170 16.33 10.79 5.04
N TYR A 171 15.01 10.67 4.83
CA TYR A 171 14.11 9.84 5.64
C TYR A 171 14.02 8.36 5.21
N ASN A 172 14.40 8.02 3.98
CA ASN A 172 14.39 6.64 3.45
C ASN A 172 15.71 5.86 3.66
N VAL A 173 16.54 6.26 4.64
CA VAL A 173 17.82 5.61 5.00
C VAL A 173 17.63 4.44 5.96
#